data_AF-J9FQ05-F1
#
_entry.id   AF-J9FQ05-F1
#
_cell.length_a   1.000
_cell.length_b   1.000
_cell.length_c   1.000
_cell.angle_alpha   90.00
_cell.angle_beta   90.00
_cell.angle_gamma   90.00
#
_symmetry.space_group_name_H-M   'P 1'
#
loop_
_entity.id
_entity.type
_entity.pdbx_description
1 polymer ?
#
loop_
_entity_poly.entity_id
_entity_poly.type
_entity_poly.pdbx_seq_one_letter_code
_entity_poly.pdbx_strand_id
1 'polypeptide(L)'
;KMLTSFLASIPYSMRRKENERERERYFQYTFYLLLRLMSVYTVYIEKEQSEGRVDCIVETPQYVYIFEFKLDGTATEALQQIED
;
A
#
# COMPACT_ATOMS: atom_id res chain seq x y z
N LYS A 1 -17.09 1.82 -1.72
CA LYS A 1 -17.60 1.31 -0.42
C LYS A 1 -17.23 -0.15 -0.13
N MET A 2 -17.07 -1.03 -1.13
CA MET A 2 -16.68 -2.44 -0.90
C MET A 2 -15.34 -2.61 -0.18
N LEU A 3 -14.26 -1.96 -0.65
CA LEU A 3 -12.94 -2.08 -0.02
C LEU A 3 -12.93 -1.57 1.43
N THR A 4 -13.58 -0.43 1.70
CA THR A 4 -13.75 0.11 3.05
C THR A 4 -14.49 -0.87 3.96
N SER A 5 -15.58 -1.47 3.47
CA SER A 5 -16.36 -2.46 4.22
C SER A 5 -15.56 -3.74 4.48
N PHE A 6 -14.78 -4.20 3.51
CA PHE A 6 -13.91 -5.35 3.65
C PHE A 6 -12.83 -5.11 4.71
N LEU A 7 -12.08 -4.00 4.60
CA LEU A 7 -11.03 -3.65 5.56
C LEU A 7 -11.58 -3.44 6.98
N ALA A 8 -12.80 -2.89 7.11
CA ALA A 8 -13.49 -2.74 8.40
C ALA A 8 -13.94 -4.08 9.00
N SER A 9 -14.14 -5.11 8.18
CA SER A 9 -14.52 -6.46 8.65
C SER A 9 -13.35 -7.25 9.25
N ILE A 10 -12.11 -6.84 9.02
CA ILE A 10 -10.91 -7.48 9.59
C ILE A 10 -10.89 -7.26 11.11
N PRO A 11 -10.98 -8.32 11.95
CA PRO A 11 -11.10 -8.19 13.39
C PRO A 11 -9.98 -7.37 14.02
N TYR A 12 -10.33 -6.49 14.97
CA TYR A 12 -9.36 -5.63 15.67
C TYR A 12 -8.32 -6.42 16.46
N SER A 13 -8.64 -7.63 16.92
CA SER A 13 -7.72 -8.54 17.62
C SER A 13 -6.63 -9.12 16.72
N MET A 14 -6.82 -9.11 15.39
CA MET A 14 -5.81 -9.54 14.42
C MET A 14 -4.79 -8.43 14.11
N ARG A 15 -5.06 -7.17 14.50
CA ARG A 15 -4.15 -6.05 14.30
C ARG A 15 -3.21 -5.94 15.52
N ARG A 16 -1.93 -6.31 15.36
CA ARG A 16 -0.91 -5.98 16.38
C ARG A 16 -0.75 -4.46 16.44
N LYS A 17 -0.66 -3.93 17.66
CA LYS A 17 -0.71 -2.49 17.94
C LYS A 17 0.58 -1.95 18.58
N GLU A 18 1.64 -2.75 18.64
CA GLU A 18 2.79 -2.38 19.47
C GLU A 18 3.45 -1.10 18.97
N ASN A 19 3.60 -0.90 17.66
CA ASN A 19 4.20 0.32 17.09
C ASN A 19 3.59 0.76 15.74
N GLU A 20 3.70 2.05 15.40
CA GLU A 20 3.21 2.66 14.14
C GLU A 20 3.71 1.96 12.89
N ARG A 21 5.01 1.66 12.85
CA ARG A 21 5.66 0.97 11.74
C ARG A 21 5.09 -0.43 11.49
N GLU A 22 4.61 -1.11 12.53
CA GLU A 22 3.94 -2.40 12.34
C GLU A 22 2.56 -2.21 11.70
N ARG A 23 1.80 -1.19 12.13
CA ARG A 23 0.47 -0.91 11.57
C ARG A 23 0.53 -0.62 10.08
N GLU A 24 1.52 0.17 9.67
CA GLU A 24 1.80 0.49 8.28
C GLU A 24 2.15 -0.77 7.47
N ARG A 25 3.08 -1.60 7.97
CA ARG A 25 3.43 -2.89 7.35
C ARG A 25 2.25 -3.85 7.23
N TYR A 26 1.40 -3.94 8.26
CA TYR A 26 0.20 -4.77 8.21
C TYR A 26 -0.78 -4.31 7.13
N PHE A 27 -0.95 -2.99 6.99
CA PHE A 27 -1.78 -2.42 5.93
C PHE A 27 -1.18 -2.68 4.55
N GLN A 28 0.09 -2.36 4.36
CA GLN A 28 0.83 -2.61 3.11
C GLN A 28 0.73 -4.08 2.68
N TYR A 29 0.95 -5.02 3.61
CA TYR A 29 0.89 -6.46 3.31
C TYR A 29 -0.53 -6.93 2.97
N THR A 30 -1.54 -6.44 3.70
CA THR A 30 -2.95 -6.76 3.40
C THR A 30 -3.35 -6.22 2.02
N PHE A 31 -2.93 -5.00 1.69
CA PHE A 31 -3.21 -4.38 0.41
C PHE A 31 -2.49 -5.11 -0.74
N TYR A 32 -1.24 -5.51 -0.53
CA TYR A 32 -0.51 -6.36 -1.47
C TYR A 32 -1.25 -7.67 -1.74
N LEU A 33 -1.70 -8.38 -0.71
CA LEU A 33 -2.44 -9.64 -0.88
C LEU A 33 -3.73 -9.43 -1.68
N LEU A 34 -4.45 -8.33 -1.43
CA LEU A 34 -5.63 -7.98 -2.21
C LEU A 34 -5.29 -7.77 -3.68
N LEU A 35 -4.26 -6.96 -3.98
CA LEU A 35 -3.80 -6.76 -5.35
C LEU A 35 -3.37 -8.07 -6.00
N ARG A 36 -2.62 -8.91 -5.28
CA ARG A 36 -2.15 -10.21 -5.79
C ARG A 36 -3.29 -11.17 -6.10
N LEU A 37 -4.36 -11.14 -5.31
CA LEU A 37 -5.56 -11.96 -5.52
C LEU A 37 -6.47 -11.40 -6.62
N MET A 38 -6.53 -10.08 -6.79
CA MET A 38 -7.36 -9.43 -7.81
C MET A 38 -6.74 -9.48 -9.22
N SER A 39 -5.47 -9.85 -9.35
CA SER A 39 -4.67 -9.44 -10.51
C SER A 39 -3.85 -10.56 -11.16
N VAL A 40 -3.73 -10.49 -12.50
CA VAL A 40 -2.69 -11.12 -13.33
C VAL A 40 -1.53 -10.13 -13.61
N TYR A 41 -1.67 -8.88 -13.16
CA TYR A 41 -0.72 -7.78 -13.39
C TYR A 41 0.50 -7.87 -12.47
N THR A 42 1.59 -7.26 -12.93
CA THR A 42 2.85 -7.21 -12.18
C THR A 42 2.71 -6.22 -11.02
N VAL A 43 2.91 -6.72 -9.80
CA VAL A 43 2.86 -5.92 -8.57
C VAL A 43 4.24 -5.97 -7.92
N TYR A 44 4.86 -4.80 -7.74
CA TYR A 44 6.08 -4.65 -6.96
C TYR A 44 5.75 -4.00 -5.62
N ILE A 45 6.32 -4.53 -4.55
CA ILE A 45 6.20 -3.98 -3.19
C ILE A 45 7.59 -3.66 -2.69
N GLU A 46 7.73 -2.53 -2.00
CA GLU A 46 9.00 -2.09 -1.40
C GLU A 46 10.17 -2.13 -2.40
N LYS A 47 9.92 -1.73 -3.65
CA LYS A 47 10.93 -1.79 -4.72
C LYS A 47 11.98 -0.71 -4.50
N GLU A 48 13.20 -1.12 -4.21
CA GLU A 48 14.35 -0.22 -4.17
C GLU A 48 14.68 0.30 -5.57
N GLN A 49 14.94 1.60 -5.65
CA GLN A 49 15.36 2.35 -6.82
C GLN A 49 16.54 3.25 -6.44
N SER A 50 17.23 3.79 -7.45
CA SER A 50 18.42 4.62 -7.26
C SER A 50 18.19 5.84 -6.36
N GLU A 51 16.96 6.35 -6.30
CA GLU A 51 16.57 7.56 -5.56
C GLU A 51 15.73 7.26 -4.31
N GLY A 52 15.42 5.99 -4.02
CA GLY A 52 14.64 5.65 -2.84
C GLY A 52 13.93 4.31 -2.91
N ARG A 53 12.90 4.13 -2.10
CA ARG A 53 12.06 2.93 -2.07
C ARG A 53 10.63 3.34 -2.36
N VAL A 54 10.01 2.70 -3.33
CA VAL A 54 8.58 2.88 -3.63
C VAL A 54 7.78 1.82 -2.89
N ASP A 55 6.72 2.26 -2.22
CA ASP A 55 5.85 1.42 -1.41
C ASP A 55 5.13 0.33 -2.24
N CYS A 56 4.46 0.71 -3.32
CA CYS A 56 3.80 -0.24 -4.20
C CYS A 56 3.67 0.28 -5.64
N ILE A 57 3.92 -0.58 -6.62
CA ILE A 57 3.73 -0.31 -8.05
C ILE A 57 2.85 -1.39 -8.65
N VAL A 58 1.83 -0.99 -9.40
CA VAL A 58 0.97 -1.87 -10.19
C VAL A 58 1.11 -1.52 -11.66
N GLU A 59 1.69 -2.42 -12.44
CA GLU A 59 1.87 -2.25 -13.89
C GLU A 59 0.78 -2.98 -14.65
N THR A 60 -0.07 -2.22 -15.33
CA THR A 60 -1.04 -2.75 -16.30
C THR A 60 -0.50 -2.53 -17.72
N PRO A 61 -1.07 -3.18 -18.76
CA PRO A 61 -0.56 -3.01 -20.11
C PRO A 61 -0.66 -1.58 -20.67
N GLN A 62 -1.52 -0.72 -20.10
CA GLN A 62 -1.70 0.66 -20.55
C GLN A 62 -1.18 1.71 -19.56
N TYR A 63 -1.12 1.38 -18.27
CA TYR A 63 -0.84 2.34 -17.21
C TYR A 63 0.04 1.73 -16.12
N VAL A 64 0.90 2.56 -15.54
CA VAL A 64 1.64 2.27 -14.32
C VAL A 64 1.01 3.08 -13.19
N TYR A 65 0.60 2.40 -12.12
CA TYR A 65 0.08 3.01 -10.91
C TYR A 65 1.13 2.94 -9.80
N ILE A 66 1.45 4.08 -9.20
CA ILE A 66 2.35 4.20 -8.06
C ILE A 66 1.50 4.52 -6.84
N PHE A 67 1.72 3.78 -5.76
CA PHE A 67 1.05 3.97 -4.48
C PHE A 67 2.11 4.27 -3.41
N GLU A 68 1.91 5.37 -2.69
CA GLU A 68 2.62 5.72 -1.46
C GLU A 68 1.61 5.68 -0.31
N PHE A 69 1.89 4.88 0.73
CA PHE A 69 0.97 4.74 1.84
C PHE A 69 1.33 5.71 2.97
N LYS A 70 0.30 6.29 3.60
CA LYS A 70 0.44 7.15 4.77
C LYS A 70 -0.56 6.74 5.83
N LEU A 71 -0.07 6.48 7.05
CA LEU A 71 -0.94 6.20 8.20
C LEU A 71 -1.46 7.50 8.83
N ASP A 72 -0.55 8.42 9.13
CA ASP A 72 -0.83 9.69 9.83
C ASP A 72 -0.46 10.93 8.98
N GLY A 73 -0.22 10.72 7.68
CA GLY A 73 0.13 11.76 6.70
C GLY A 73 -1.01 12.09 5.74
N THR A 74 -0.86 13.19 5.02
CA THR A 74 -1.81 13.70 4.03
C THR A 74 -1.55 13.14 2.63
N ALA A 75 -2.57 13.18 1.78
CA ALA A 75 -2.43 12.82 0.37
C ALA A 75 -1.43 13.74 -0.36
N THR A 76 -1.37 15.02 0.01
CA THR A 76 -0.42 15.97 -0.59
C THR A 76 1.02 15.61 -0.28
N GLU A 77 1.32 15.23 0.97
CA GLU A 77 2.67 14.78 1.36
C GLU A 77 3.05 13.48 0.63
N ALA A 78 2.08 12.57 0.43
CA ALA A 78 2.31 11.35 -0.34
C ALA A 78 2.62 11.67 -1.82
N LEU A 79 1.91 12.62 -2.43
CA LEU A 79 2.16 13.03 -3.81
C LEU A 79 3.52 13.72 -3.97
N GLN A 80 3.91 14.58 -3.03
CA GLN A 80 5.22 15.22 -3.05
C GLN A 80 6.35 14.18 -3.05
N GLN A 81 6.24 13.15 -2.20
CA GLN A 81 7.25 12.08 -2.15
C GLN A 81 7.31 11.23 -3.43
N ILE A 82 6.24 11.18 -4.22
CA ILE A 82 6.25 10.51 -5.53
C ILE A 82 6.95 11.37 -6.59
N GLU A 83 6.91 12.69 -6.44
CA GLU A 83 7.50 13.65 -7.38
C GLU A 83 8.97 13.96 -7.09
N ASP A 84 9.41 13.78 -5.83
CA ASP A 84 10.79 13.93 -5.35
C ASP A 84 11.69 12.73 -5.72
#